data_AF-G3ER30-F1
#
_entry.id   AF-G3ER30-F1
#
_cell.length_a   1.000
_cell.length_b   1.000
_cell.length_c   1.000
_cell.angle_alpha   90.00
_cell.angle_beta   90.00
_cell.angle_gamma   90.00
#
_symmetry.space_group_name_H-M   'P 1'
#
loop_
_entity.id
_entity.type
_entity.pdbx_description
1 polymer ?
#
loop_
_entity_poly.entity_id
_entity_poly.type
_entity_poly.pdbx_seq_one_letter_code
_entity_poly.pdbx_strand_id
1 'polypeptide(L)'
;KTGIIFIPFFEAINYFPYLVFSYIGSIVSLEDNFFATLNSTIFSGGSFCYIAKNIKCNINLSTYFRTQSEDFAQFERTLLIVSVGASVVYTEGCSAPIFLESQLHVALVEILVKEKG
;
A
#
# COMPACT_ATOMS: atom_id res chain seq x y z
N LYS A 1 -5.70 12.49 -18.61
CA LYS A 1 -5.29 11.71 -17.41
C LYS A 1 -5.91 10.32 -17.52
N THR A 2 -5.14 9.25 -17.33
CA THR A 2 -5.50 7.84 -17.55
C THR A 2 -6.36 7.20 -16.44
N GLY A 3 -6.80 7.98 -15.45
CA GLY A 3 -7.62 7.50 -14.32
C GLY A 3 -6.95 6.46 -13.42
N ILE A 4 -5.62 6.37 -13.49
CA ILE A 4 -4.77 5.54 -12.64
C ILE A 4 -3.98 6.47 -11.73
N ILE A 5 -3.96 6.19 -10.44
CA ILE A 5 -3.12 6.85 -9.45
C ILE A 5 -2.19 5.77 -8.90
N PHE A 6 -0.89 6.01 -8.96
CA PHE A 6 0.12 5.13 -8.38
C PHE A 6 1.28 5.99 -7.89
N ILE A 7 1.31 6.25 -6.59
CA ILE A 7 2.23 7.20 -5.93
C ILE A 7 2.57 6.72 -4.51
N PRO A 8 3.61 7.27 -3.85
CA PRO A 8 3.88 7.00 -2.44
C PRO A 8 2.69 7.33 -1.54
N PHE A 9 2.52 6.56 -0.47
CA PHE A 9 1.35 6.69 0.42
C PHE A 9 1.19 8.09 1.01
N PHE A 10 2.27 8.72 1.48
CA PHE A 10 2.23 10.07 2.04
C PHE A 10 1.88 11.13 1.01
N GLU A 11 2.31 10.98 -0.24
CA GLU A 11 1.87 11.87 -1.32
C GLU A 11 0.38 11.72 -1.59
N ALA A 12 -0.17 10.50 -1.49
CA ALA A 12 -1.59 10.27 -1.65
C ALA A 12 -2.42 10.93 -0.53
N ILE A 13 -1.94 10.94 0.71
CA ILE A 13 -2.59 11.68 1.80
C ILE A 13 -2.63 13.18 1.47
N ASN A 14 -1.54 13.74 0.94
CA ASN A 14 -1.47 15.17 0.62
C ASN A 14 -2.31 15.55 -0.61
N TYR A 15 -2.29 14.76 -1.68
CA TYR A 15 -2.95 15.09 -2.94
C TYR A 15 -4.40 14.59 -3.03
N PHE A 16 -4.72 13.47 -2.38
CA PHE A 16 -6.02 12.81 -2.45
C PHE A 16 -6.55 12.41 -1.05
N PRO A 17 -6.57 13.33 -0.06
CA PRO A 17 -6.91 12.98 1.33
C PRO A 17 -8.28 12.32 1.45
N TYR A 18 -9.30 12.88 0.78
CA TYR A 18 -10.66 12.33 0.82
C TYR A 18 -10.72 10.89 0.31
N LEU A 19 -9.96 10.58 -0.73
CA LEU A 19 -9.93 9.24 -1.31
C LEU A 19 -9.24 8.26 -0.35
N VAL A 20 -8.08 8.62 0.20
CA VAL A 20 -7.35 7.78 1.16
C VAL A 20 -8.19 7.53 2.40
N PHE A 21 -8.72 8.58 3.03
CA PHE A 21 -9.50 8.47 4.27
C PHE A 21 -10.84 7.76 4.10
N SER A 22 -11.36 7.63 2.87
CA SER A 22 -12.57 6.85 2.60
C SER A 22 -12.33 5.33 2.65
N TYR A 23 -11.07 4.88 2.58
CA TYR A 23 -10.74 3.46 2.44
C TYR A 23 -9.71 2.94 3.45
N ILE A 24 -8.83 3.80 3.97
CA ILE A 24 -7.82 3.38 4.95
C ILE A 24 -8.50 2.81 6.20
N GLY A 25 -8.05 1.64 6.64
CA GLY A 25 -8.56 0.96 7.83
C GLY A 25 -9.93 0.30 7.64
N SER A 26 -10.43 0.22 6.41
CA SER A 26 -11.72 -0.41 6.11
C SER A 26 -11.66 -1.94 6.07
N ILE A 27 -10.48 -2.52 5.80
CA ILE A 27 -10.23 -3.96 5.86
C ILE A 27 -9.45 -4.29 7.13
N VAL A 28 -8.31 -3.62 7.34
CA VAL A 28 -7.47 -3.84 8.51
C VAL A 28 -7.68 -2.69 9.48
N SER A 29 -8.54 -2.93 10.48
CA SER A 29 -8.84 -1.93 11.51
C SER A 29 -7.61 -1.67 12.40
N LEU A 30 -7.63 -0.54 13.09
CA LEU A 30 -6.54 -0.16 14.00
C LEU A 30 -6.37 -1.14 15.17
N GLU A 31 -7.43 -1.84 15.55
CA GLU A 31 -7.47 -2.79 16.67
C GLU A 31 -7.34 -4.25 16.23
N ASP A 32 -7.09 -4.51 14.95
CA ASP A 32 -7.07 -5.87 14.39
C ASP A 32 -6.08 -6.80 15.10
N ASN A 33 -4.85 -6.32 15.31
CA ASN A 33 -3.85 -7.01 16.11
C ASN A 33 -2.74 -6.04 16.55
N PHE A 34 -1.85 -6.50 17.45
CA PHE A 34 -0.75 -5.70 17.97
C PHE A 34 0.10 -5.03 16.86
N PHE A 35 0.46 -5.77 15.82
CA PHE A 35 1.26 -5.25 14.72
C PHE A 35 0.48 -4.30 13.83
N ALA A 36 -0.84 -4.50 13.68
CA ALA A 36 -1.70 -3.59 12.94
C ALA A 36 -1.86 -2.25 13.67
N THR A 37 -2.04 -2.26 14.99
CA THR A 37 -2.06 -1.05 15.81
C THR A 37 -0.72 -0.31 15.74
N LEU A 38 0.39 -1.05 15.89
CA LEU A 38 1.73 -0.50 15.80
C LEU A 38 1.97 0.15 14.42
N ASN A 39 1.80 -0.60 13.32
CA ASN A 39 1.96 -0.07 11.96
C ASN A 39 1.06 1.15 11.71
N SER A 40 -0.22 1.10 12.11
CA SER A 40 -1.15 2.22 11.91
C SER A 40 -0.72 3.51 12.64
N THR A 41 0.12 3.40 13.67
CA THR A 41 0.63 4.54 14.45
C THR A 41 1.96 5.09 13.90
N ILE A 42 2.85 4.22 13.42
CA ILE A 42 4.25 4.59 13.14
C ILE A 42 4.74 4.28 11.71
N PHE A 43 3.86 3.88 10.78
CA PHE A 43 4.27 3.65 9.40
C PHE A 43 4.93 4.89 8.79
N SER A 44 5.99 4.66 8.02
CA SER A 44 6.84 5.72 7.45
C SER A 44 6.94 5.66 5.94
N GLY A 45 6.34 4.64 5.32
CA GLY A 45 6.29 4.50 3.87
C GLY A 45 5.14 3.63 3.38
N GLY A 46 5.25 3.25 2.11
CA GLY A 46 4.28 2.39 1.43
C GLY A 46 3.70 3.03 0.18
N SER A 47 2.68 2.38 -0.37
CA SER A 47 2.18 2.67 -1.73
C SER A 47 0.69 2.91 -1.77
N PHE A 48 0.26 3.90 -2.55
CA PHE A 48 -1.15 4.11 -2.83
C PHE A 48 -1.43 3.87 -4.31
N CYS A 49 -2.40 3.00 -4.59
CA CYS A 49 -2.86 2.70 -5.92
C CYS A 49 -4.38 2.83 -6.03
N TYR A 50 -4.84 3.54 -7.04
CA TYR A 50 -6.26 3.65 -7.35
C TYR A 50 -6.48 3.53 -8.87
N ILE A 51 -7.37 2.63 -9.26
CA ILE A 51 -7.80 2.44 -10.65
C ILE A 51 -9.25 2.88 -10.76
N ALA A 52 -9.53 3.89 -11.58
CA ALA A 52 -10.87 4.42 -11.75
C ALA A 52 -11.79 3.45 -12.51
N LYS A 53 -13.10 3.71 -12.41
CA LYS A 53 -14.16 2.86 -12.98
C LYS A 53 -13.94 2.57 -14.47
N ASN A 54 -14.13 1.30 -14.86
CA ASN A 54 -14.03 0.82 -16.24
C ASN A 54 -12.64 0.99 -16.89
N ILE A 55 -11.57 1.16 -16.10
CA ILE A 55 -10.22 1.32 -16.61
C ILE A 55 -9.45 0.02 -16.51
N LYS A 56 -8.89 -0.42 -17.64
CA LYS A 56 -7.90 -1.50 -17.67
C LYS A 56 -6.50 -0.91 -17.62
N CYS A 57 -5.74 -1.28 -16.59
CA CYS A 57 -4.34 -0.89 -16.48
C CYS A 57 -3.51 -1.74 -17.43
N ASN A 58 -3.02 -1.13 -18.52
CA ASN A 58 -2.24 -1.81 -19.56
C ASN A 58 -0.75 -1.99 -19.18
N ILE A 59 -0.37 -1.52 -17.99
CA ILE A 59 0.98 -1.64 -17.44
C ILE A 59 0.88 -2.41 -16.12
N ASN A 60 1.85 -3.30 -15.89
CA ASN A 60 1.98 -3.96 -14.59
C ASN A 60 2.56 -2.94 -13.61
N LEU A 61 1.84 -2.69 -12.53
CA LEU A 61 2.33 -1.83 -11.46
C LEU A 61 3.22 -2.66 -10.54
N SER A 62 4.38 -2.12 -10.19
CA SER A 62 5.29 -2.82 -9.30
C SER A 62 5.90 -1.88 -8.28
N THR A 63 5.88 -2.31 -7.02
CA THR A 63 6.54 -1.64 -5.91
C THR A 63 7.64 -2.54 -5.41
N TYR A 64 8.83 -1.98 -5.31
CA TYR A 64 9.99 -2.69 -4.83
C TYR A 64 10.56 -1.95 -3.64
N PHE A 65 10.38 -2.51 -2.46
CA PHE A 65 10.91 -1.97 -1.22
C PHE A 65 12.31 -2.54 -1.02
N ARG A 66 13.31 -1.65 -1.12
CA ARG A 66 14.72 -2.00 -0.95
C ARG A 66 15.27 -1.32 0.30
N THR A 67 15.44 -2.13 1.35
CA THR A 67 16.08 -1.69 2.59
C THR A 67 17.60 -1.65 2.38
N GLN A 68 18.22 -0.51 2.67
CA GLN A 68 19.68 -0.33 2.57
C GLN A 68 20.32 0.03 3.92
N SER A 69 19.51 0.32 4.93
CA SER A 69 19.93 0.73 6.27
C SER A 69 19.91 -0.46 7.22
N GLU A 70 20.72 -0.38 8.27
CA GLU A 70 20.65 -1.24 9.47
C GLU A 70 19.42 -0.89 10.33
N ASP A 71 18.32 -0.43 9.70
CA ASP A 71 17.11 -0.08 10.42
C ASP A 71 16.50 -1.35 11.01
N PHE A 72 16.42 -1.39 12.33
CA PHE A 72 15.94 -2.55 13.07
C PHE A 72 14.46 -2.84 12.81
N ALA A 73 13.67 -1.83 12.38
CA ALA A 73 12.25 -1.98 12.10
C ALA A 73 11.75 -1.15 10.91
N GLN A 74 10.97 -1.79 10.03
CA GLN A 74 10.36 -1.18 8.84
C GLN A 74 8.83 -1.33 8.90
N PHE A 75 8.14 -0.22 8.63
CA PHE A 75 6.68 -0.14 8.71
C PHE A 75 6.13 0.50 7.44
N GLU A 76 5.46 -0.32 6.63
CA GLU A 76 4.92 0.10 5.34
C GLU A 76 3.42 -0.13 5.27
N ARG A 77 2.73 0.76 4.55
CA ARG A 77 1.29 0.62 4.30
C ARG A 77 0.97 0.74 2.81
N THR A 78 0.38 -0.31 2.26
CA THR A 78 -0.12 -0.34 0.89
C THR A 78 -1.64 -0.26 0.88
N LEU A 79 -2.21 0.64 0.09
CA LEU A 79 -3.65 0.74 -0.16
C LEU A 79 -3.90 0.72 -1.67
N LEU A 80 -4.53 -0.36 -2.14
CA LEU A 80 -4.88 -0.61 -3.54
C LEU A 80 -6.40 -0.66 -3.71
N ILE A 81 -6.94 0.21 -4.56
CA ILE A 81 -8.38 0.31 -4.83
C ILE A 81 -8.64 0.10 -6.32
N VAL A 82 -9.36 -0.97 -6.65
CA VAL A 82 -9.81 -1.30 -8.01
C VAL A 82 -11.30 -1.00 -8.11
N SER A 83 -11.65 0.06 -8.84
CA SER A 83 -13.05 0.49 -9.01
C SER A 83 -13.85 -0.48 -9.87
N VAL A 84 -15.17 -0.26 -9.94
CA VAL A 84 -16.09 -1.12 -10.70
C VAL A 84 -15.63 -1.26 -12.16
N GLY A 85 -15.55 -2.49 -12.66
CA GLY A 85 -15.14 -2.77 -14.04
C GLY A 85 -13.67 -2.46 -14.36
N ALA A 86 -12.85 -2.15 -13.36
CA ALA A 86 -11.43 -1.89 -13.54
C ALA A 86 -10.59 -3.18 -13.54
N SER A 87 -9.33 -3.11 -13.95
CA SER A 87 -8.40 -4.24 -13.77
C SER A 87 -6.97 -3.75 -13.67
N VAL A 88 -6.14 -4.46 -12.90
CA VAL A 88 -4.73 -4.16 -12.72
C VAL A 88 -3.95 -5.42 -12.35
N VAL A 89 -2.70 -5.47 -12.79
CA VAL A 89 -1.70 -6.41 -12.29
C VAL A 89 -0.77 -5.63 -11.38
N TYR A 90 -0.72 -6.01 -10.11
CA TYR A 90 0.12 -5.39 -9.09
C TYR A 90 1.09 -6.42 -8.51
N THR A 91 2.38 -6.08 -8.49
CA THR A 91 3.43 -6.90 -7.91
C THR A 91 4.16 -6.12 -6.83
N GLU A 92 4.13 -6.62 -5.60
CA GLU A 92 4.89 -6.07 -4.49
C GLU A 92 6.05 -7.00 -4.15
N GLY A 93 7.25 -6.45 -4.07
CA GLY A 93 8.46 -7.18 -3.70
C GLY A 93 9.22 -6.45 -2.60
N CYS A 94 9.82 -7.22 -1.71
CA CYS A 94 10.74 -6.72 -0.68
C CYS A 94 12.05 -7.52 -0.79
N SER A 95 13.18 -6.83 -0.67
CA SER A 95 14.49 -7.48 -0.51
C SER A 95 15.28 -6.80 0.58
N ALA A 96 15.87 -7.60 1.46
CA ALA A 96 16.77 -7.13 2.51
C ALA A 96 18.11 -7.88 2.43
N PRO A 97 19.24 -7.21 2.74
CA PRO A 97 20.48 -7.89 3.09
C PRO A 97 20.28 -8.78 4.32
N ILE A 98 21.01 -9.88 4.42
CA ILE A 98 21.02 -10.71 5.64
C ILE A 98 21.95 -10.02 6.64
N PHE A 99 21.39 -9.54 7.74
CA PHE A 99 22.15 -8.96 8.85
C PHE A 99 22.31 -9.98 9.99
N LEU A 100 23.29 -9.72 10.88
CA LEU A 100 23.55 -10.57 12.06
C LEU A 100 22.47 -10.37 13.15
N GLU A 101 21.83 -9.21 13.20
CA GLU A 101 20.75 -8.89 14.14
C GLU A 101 19.36 -9.16 13.53
N SER A 102 18.39 -9.47 14.39
CA SER A 102 17.00 -9.68 13.97
C SER A 102 16.37 -8.35 13.54
N GLN A 103 15.76 -8.32 12.36
CA GLN A 103 15.01 -7.16 11.87
C GLN A 103 13.50 -7.43 11.89
N LEU A 104 12.71 -6.40 12.19
CA LEU A 104 11.26 -6.46 12.21
C LEU A 104 10.68 -5.73 10.99
N HIS A 105 10.02 -6.46 10.10
CA HIS A 105 9.26 -5.85 9.01
C HIS A 105 7.76 -6.09 9.24
N VAL A 106 7.00 -5.01 9.37
CA VAL A 106 5.55 -5.04 9.50
C VAL A 106 4.93 -4.25 8.36
N ALA A 107 4.44 -4.96 7.36
CA ALA A 107 3.67 -4.39 6.26
C ALA A 107 2.17 -4.58 6.51
N LEU A 108 1.38 -3.54 6.24
CA LEU A 108 -0.06 -3.63 6.14
C LEU A 108 -0.51 -3.37 4.70
N VAL A 109 -1.28 -4.30 4.15
CA VAL A 109 -1.77 -4.22 2.78
C VAL A 109 -3.30 -4.32 2.77
N GLU A 110 -3.95 -3.28 2.26
CA GLU A 110 -5.40 -3.25 2.05
C GLU A 110 -5.70 -3.22 0.55
N ILE A 111 -6.37 -4.28 0.05
CA ILE A 111 -6.77 -4.40 -1.36
C ILE A 111 -8.28 -4.42 -1.44
N LEU A 112 -8.86 -3.39 -2.06
CA LEU A 112 -10.29 -3.26 -2.29
C LEU A 112 -10.61 -3.45 -3.76
N VAL A 113 -11.33 -4.51 -4.08
CA VAL A 113 -11.84 -4.77 -5.44
C VAL A 113 -13.35 -4.57 -5.45
N LYS A 114 -13.83 -3.64 -6.28
CA LYS A 114 -15.26 -3.36 -6.45
C LYS A 114 -15.86 -4.29 -7.51
N GLU A 115 -17.18 -4.23 -7.70
CA GLU A 115 -17.91 -5.12 -8.60
C GLU A 115 -17.28 -5.19 -10.01
N LYS A 116 -17.05 -6.40 -10.53
CA LYS A 116 -16.39 -6.64 -11.83
C LYS A 116 -14.99 -6.03 -11.95
N GLY A 117 -14.32 -5.79 -10.82
CA GLY A 117 -12.92 -5.41 -10.71
C GLY A 117 -11.97 -6.60 -10.63
#